data_AF-A0A2Z6QVW0-F1
#
_entry.id   AF-A0A2Z6QVW0-F1
#
_cell.length_a   1.000
_cell.length_b   1.000
_cell.length_c   1.000
_cell.angle_alpha   90.00
_cell.angle_beta   90.00
_cell.angle_gamma   90.00
#
_symmetry.space_group_name_H-M   'P 1'
#
loop_
_entity.id
_entity.type
_entity.pdbx_description
1 polymer ?
#
loop_
_entity_poly.entity_id
_entity_poly.type
_entity_poly.pdbx_seq_one_letter_code
_entity_poly.pdbx_strand_id
1 'polypeptide(L)'
;MAEGRHLPVLKLMAPAVAKFQPYIGQVPPDDYLDKVIQSWAYLEGHMTVLENTNAGDFDNAVKCNILKFMMGEKYAPVPANNGLVAGNLAINTPDTLRTWVRAKYQRETIGNQQSAIQRLTQERYQPYDTSDTYEARIRPLLLEVVDNDTQVLGFLKSHLTGDFYIWMRIANPGDINAFFTELKNM
;
A
#
# COMPACT_ATOMS: atom_id res chain seq x y z
N MET A 1 21.81 -11.54 -21.16
CA MET A 1 23.00 -11.33 -20.31
C MET A 1 22.66 -10.78 -18.91
N ALA A 2 21.59 -10.01 -18.72
CA ALA A 2 21.14 -9.56 -17.39
C ALA A 2 20.54 -10.69 -16.52
N GLU A 3 19.75 -11.58 -17.13
CA GLU A 3 19.03 -12.66 -16.44
C GLU A 3 19.93 -13.61 -15.63
N GLY A 4 21.14 -13.90 -16.12
CA GLY A 4 22.14 -14.72 -15.42
C GLY A 4 22.79 -14.04 -14.21
N ARG A 5 22.77 -12.70 -14.16
CA ARG A 5 23.33 -11.89 -13.07
C ARG A 5 22.34 -11.67 -11.92
N HIS A 6 21.04 -11.75 -12.19
CA HIS A 6 19.99 -11.62 -11.17
C HIS A 6 19.77 -12.92 -10.37
N LEU A 7 20.20 -14.07 -10.92
CA LEU A 7 19.99 -15.40 -10.34
C LEU A 7 20.56 -15.58 -8.91
N PRO A 8 21.75 -15.06 -8.56
CA PRO A 8 22.28 -15.15 -7.19
C PRO A 8 21.41 -14.41 -6.18
N VAL A 9 20.94 -13.21 -6.52
CA VAL A 9 20.05 -12.40 -5.68
C VAL A 9 18.70 -13.09 -5.49
N LEU A 10 18.13 -13.61 -6.59
CA LEU A 10 16.88 -14.38 -6.56
C LEU A 10 16.99 -15.63 -5.68
N LYS A 11 18.14 -16.33 -5.69
CA LYS A 11 18.39 -17.48 -4.83
C LYS A 11 18.49 -17.10 -3.34
N LEU A 12 19.11 -15.97 -3.03
CA LEU A 12 19.21 -15.45 -1.66
C LEU A 12 17.84 -15.00 -1.10
N MET A 13 17.00 -14.42 -1.95
CA MET A 13 15.69 -13.92 -1.50
C MET A 13 14.57 -14.95 -1.55
N ALA A 14 14.66 -15.98 -2.39
CA ALA A 14 13.59 -16.97 -2.57
C ALA A 14 13.08 -17.54 -1.23
N PRO A 15 13.94 -17.92 -0.25
CA PRO A 15 13.45 -18.38 1.06
C PRO A 15 12.70 -17.30 1.86
N ALA A 16 13.14 -16.05 1.76
CA ALA A 16 12.52 -14.92 2.48
C ALA A 16 11.12 -14.61 1.94
N VAL A 17 10.89 -14.85 0.65
CA VAL A 17 9.62 -14.58 -0.04
C VAL A 17 8.68 -15.79 0.01
N ALA A 18 9.21 -17.02 -0.07
CA ALA A 18 8.42 -18.25 -0.10
C ALA A 18 7.53 -18.48 1.14
N LYS A 19 7.81 -17.79 2.24
CA LYS A 19 6.98 -17.83 3.45
C LYS A 19 5.62 -17.14 3.29
N PHE A 20 5.48 -16.24 2.31
CA PHE A 20 4.22 -15.53 2.08
C PHE A 20 3.32 -16.32 1.14
N GLN A 21 2.04 -16.42 1.51
CA GLN A 21 1.02 -16.92 0.60
C GLN A 21 0.77 -15.91 -0.53
N PRO A 22 0.36 -16.37 -1.74
CA PRO A 22 -0.03 -15.46 -2.81
C PRO A 22 -1.09 -14.45 -2.36
N TYR A 23 -1.02 -13.25 -2.90
CA TYR A 23 -1.98 -12.19 -2.63
C TYR A 23 -3.26 -12.39 -3.46
N ILE A 24 -4.36 -12.70 -2.77
CA ILE A 24 -5.70 -12.91 -3.33
C ILE A 24 -6.70 -11.87 -2.82
N GLY A 25 -6.22 -10.81 -2.15
CA GLY A 25 -7.06 -9.77 -1.54
C GLY A 25 -7.42 -10.03 -0.08
N GLN A 26 -6.64 -10.88 0.62
CA GLN A 26 -6.88 -11.28 2.00
C GLN A 26 -6.71 -10.14 3.03
N VAL A 27 -5.92 -9.12 2.70
CA VAL A 27 -5.65 -7.94 3.54
C VAL A 27 -5.51 -6.70 2.65
N PRO A 28 -5.54 -5.47 3.19
CA PRO A 28 -5.22 -4.28 2.43
C PRO A 28 -3.89 -4.43 1.67
N PRO A 29 -3.80 -3.99 0.41
CA PRO A 29 -2.62 -4.17 -0.43
C PRO A 29 -1.32 -3.68 0.21
N ASP A 30 -1.39 -2.55 0.91
CA ASP A 30 -0.23 -1.94 1.53
C ASP A 30 0.38 -2.82 2.61
N ASP A 31 -0.44 -3.29 3.55
CA ASP A 31 -0.01 -4.18 4.63
C ASP A 31 0.69 -5.44 4.10
N TYR A 32 0.19 -6.02 3.00
CA TYR A 32 0.81 -7.18 2.37
C TYR A 32 2.14 -6.82 1.70
N LEU A 33 2.13 -5.80 0.83
CA LEU A 33 3.30 -5.39 0.06
C LEU A 33 4.43 -4.92 0.97
N ASP A 34 4.12 -4.18 2.04
CA ASP A 34 5.10 -3.73 3.02
C ASP A 34 5.78 -4.90 3.76
N LYS A 35 5.01 -5.92 4.17
CA LYS A 35 5.59 -7.13 4.78
C LYS A 35 6.51 -7.88 3.83
N VAL A 36 6.11 -8.01 2.56
CA VAL A 36 6.92 -8.68 1.55
C VAL A 36 8.19 -7.87 1.25
N ILE A 37 8.09 -6.55 1.09
CA ILE A 37 9.24 -5.66 0.86
C ILE A 37 10.21 -5.69 2.05
N GLN A 38 9.71 -5.61 3.28
CA GLN A 38 10.52 -5.70 4.49
C GLN A 38 11.27 -7.03 4.60
N SER A 39 10.72 -8.12 4.05
CA SER A 39 11.33 -9.45 4.14
C SER A 39 12.67 -9.57 3.41
N TRP A 40 12.94 -8.70 2.44
CA TRP A 40 14.22 -8.65 1.71
C TRP A 40 14.97 -7.33 1.90
N ALA A 41 14.48 -6.42 2.76
CA ALA A 41 15.11 -5.12 2.98
C ALA A 41 16.55 -5.25 3.53
N TYR A 42 16.81 -6.27 4.37
CA TYR A 42 18.16 -6.55 4.89
C TYR A 42 19.19 -6.88 3.81
N LEU A 43 18.73 -7.32 2.64
CA LEU A 43 19.60 -7.63 1.51
C LEU A 43 19.97 -6.37 0.72
N GLU A 44 19.26 -5.23 0.87
CA GLU A 44 19.53 -4.01 0.09
C GLU A 44 21.00 -3.56 0.23
N GLY A 45 21.56 -3.56 1.43
CA GLY A 45 22.97 -3.20 1.65
C GLY A 45 23.96 -4.16 0.98
N HIS A 46 23.67 -5.46 0.96
CA HIS A 46 24.48 -6.45 0.23
C HIS A 46 24.35 -6.29 -1.29
N MET A 47 23.20 -5.82 -1.75
CA MET A 47 22.88 -5.64 -3.16
C MET A 47 23.44 -4.34 -3.73
N THR A 48 23.47 -3.23 -2.98
CA THR A 48 24.14 -1.99 -3.40
C THR A 48 25.64 -2.17 -3.62
N VAL A 49 26.28 -3.04 -2.83
CA VAL A 49 27.69 -3.44 -3.04
C VAL A 49 27.85 -4.23 -4.35
N LEU A 50 26.89 -5.10 -4.65
CA LEU A 50 26.85 -5.83 -5.92
C LEU A 50 26.60 -4.88 -7.11
N GLU A 51 25.69 -3.92 -6.96
CA GLU A 51 25.33 -2.91 -7.98
C GLU A 51 26.49 -1.97 -8.34
N ASN A 52 27.30 -1.56 -7.35
CA ASN A 52 28.51 -0.78 -7.61
C ASN A 52 29.60 -1.59 -8.35
N THR A 53 29.55 -2.91 -8.25
CA THR A 53 30.48 -3.82 -8.93
C THR A 53 29.94 -4.23 -10.31
N ASN A 54 28.60 -4.36 -10.45
CA ASN A 54 27.86 -4.72 -11.66
C ASN A 54 26.51 -3.98 -11.66
N ALA A 55 26.39 -2.90 -12.43
CA ALA A 55 25.14 -2.13 -12.47
C ALA A 55 23.93 -2.99 -12.92
N GLY A 56 22.83 -2.97 -12.14
CA GLY A 56 21.49 -3.39 -12.57
C GLY A 56 20.88 -4.67 -11.95
N ASP A 57 21.53 -5.32 -10.98
CA ASP A 57 21.10 -6.67 -10.55
C ASP A 57 19.89 -6.70 -9.59
N PHE A 58 19.55 -5.58 -8.90
CA PHE A 58 18.35 -5.49 -8.04
C PHE A 58 17.64 -4.13 -8.10
N ASP A 59 17.43 -3.66 -9.32
CA ASP A 59 16.70 -2.42 -9.57
C ASP A 59 15.17 -2.53 -9.28
N ASN A 60 14.46 -1.42 -9.47
CA ASN A 60 13.02 -1.38 -9.30
C ASN A 60 12.26 -2.35 -10.21
N ALA A 61 12.79 -2.70 -11.38
CA ALA A 61 12.14 -3.64 -12.30
C ALA A 61 12.19 -5.07 -11.75
N VAL A 62 13.34 -5.48 -11.20
CA VAL A 62 13.48 -6.77 -10.52
C VAL A 62 12.55 -6.84 -9.30
N LYS A 63 12.59 -5.83 -8.42
CA LYS A 63 11.69 -5.73 -7.25
C LYS A 63 10.22 -5.83 -7.66
N CYS A 64 9.83 -5.11 -8.71
CA CYS A 64 8.45 -5.13 -9.23
C CYS A 64 8.07 -6.54 -9.73
N ASN A 65 8.94 -7.21 -10.49
CA ASN A 65 8.65 -8.55 -11.01
C ASN A 65 8.44 -9.57 -9.89
N ILE A 66 9.25 -9.53 -8.84
CA ILE A 66 9.08 -10.42 -7.68
C ILE A 66 7.71 -10.19 -7.03
N LEU A 67 7.34 -8.92 -6.80
CA LEU A 67 6.03 -8.60 -6.24
C LEU A 67 4.89 -9.04 -7.17
N LYS A 68 5.04 -8.95 -8.51
CA LYS A 68 4.06 -9.49 -9.47
C LYS A 68 3.90 -11.01 -9.35
N PHE A 69 4.99 -11.75 -9.14
CA PHE A 69 4.94 -13.20 -8.91
C PHE A 69 4.21 -13.57 -7.61
N MET A 70 4.13 -12.65 -6.65
CA MET A 70 3.37 -12.86 -5.41
C MET A 70 1.87 -12.62 -5.58
N MET A 71 1.41 -12.07 -6.71
CA MET A 71 -0.01 -11.89 -6.96
C MET A 71 -0.67 -13.22 -7.35
N GLY A 72 -1.87 -13.46 -6.84
CA GLY A 72 -2.63 -14.68 -7.07
C GLY A 72 -4.06 -14.42 -7.55
N GLU A 73 -4.67 -15.45 -8.10
CA GLU A 73 -6.08 -15.46 -8.55
C GLU A 73 -6.46 -14.22 -9.36
N LYS A 74 -7.43 -13.44 -8.89
CA LYS A 74 -7.94 -12.24 -9.57
C LYS A 74 -6.88 -11.17 -9.76
N TYR A 75 -5.81 -11.13 -8.95
CA TYR A 75 -4.71 -10.18 -9.07
C TYR A 75 -3.60 -10.64 -10.04
N ALA A 76 -3.72 -11.85 -10.59
CA ALA A 76 -2.80 -12.41 -11.57
C ALA A 76 -3.51 -12.76 -12.90
N PRO A 77 -2.84 -12.61 -14.06
CA PRO A 77 -1.55 -11.95 -14.23
C PRO A 77 -1.66 -10.43 -14.03
N VAL A 78 -0.59 -9.82 -13.53
CA VAL A 78 -0.49 -8.35 -13.46
C VAL A 78 -0.28 -7.80 -14.89
N PRO A 79 -1.09 -6.85 -15.36
CA PRO A 79 -0.93 -6.27 -16.68
C PRO A 79 0.39 -5.48 -16.80
N ALA A 80 0.83 -5.24 -18.03
CA ALA A 80 2.03 -4.42 -18.28
C ALA A 80 1.83 -2.95 -17.89
N ASN A 81 0.61 -2.43 -18.08
CA ASN A 81 0.24 -1.04 -17.82
C ASN A 81 -0.97 -0.96 -16.89
N ASN A 82 -1.02 0.11 -16.10
CA ASN A 82 -2.09 0.36 -15.16
C ASN A 82 -3.28 1.02 -15.86
N GLY A 83 -4.16 0.20 -16.44
CA GLY A 83 -5.43 0.66 -17.02
C GLY A 83 -6.51 1.04 -15.99
N LEU A 84 -6.23 0.97 -14.69
CA LEU A 84 -7.20 1.30 -13.63
C LEU A 84 -7.07 2.75 -13.15
N VAL A 85 -5.95 3.41 -13.46
CA VAL A 85 -5.65 4.79 -13.04
C VAL A 85 -5.31 5.62 -14.28
N ALA A 86 -5.58 6.93 -14.22
CA ALA A 86 -5.30 7.84 -15.34
C ALA A 86 -3.82 7.81 -15.77
N GLY A 87 -3.59 7.93 -17.08
CA GLY A 87 -2.24 7.94 -17.66
C GLY A 87 -1.70 6.60 -18.12
N ASN A 88 -2.36 5.47 -17.80
CA ASN A 88 -1.99 4.13 -18.27
C ASN A 88 -0.49 3.79 -18.11
N LEU A 89 0.07 4.19 -16.96
CA LEU A 89 1.49 4.10 -16.66
C LEU A 89 1.97 2.64 -16.65
N ALA A 90 3.21 2.41 -17.09
CA ALA A 90 3.82 1.09 -17.01
C ALA A 90 3.97 0.64 -15.55
N ILE A 91 3.66 -0.63 -15.28
CA ILE A 91 3.82 -1.24 -13.96
C ILE A 91 5.20 -1.89 -13.93
N ASN A 92 6.24 -1.10 -13.65
CA ASN A 92 7.64 -1.53 -13.67
C ASN A 92 8.42 -1.16 -12.40
N THR A 93 7.75 -0.59 -11.40
CA THR A 93 8.32 -0.28 -10.09
C THR A 93 7.40 -0.80 -8.97
N PRO A 94 7.91 -0.99 -7.74
CA PRO A 94 7.06 -1.32 -6.60
C PRO A 94 5.92 -0.33 -6.38
N ASP A 95 6.16 0.98 -6.58
CA ASP A 95 5.14 2.02 -6.41
C ASP A 95 4.03 1.94 -7.46
N THR A 96 4.40 1.79 -8.74
CA THR A 96 3.40 1.66 -9.83
C THR A 96 2.57 0.39 -9.69
N LEU A 97 3.17 -0.70 -9.17
CA LEU A 97 2.45 -1.92 -8.82
C LEU A 97 1.51 -1.68 -7.64
N ARG A 98 2.00 -1.05 -6.56
CA ARG A 98 1.19 -0.73 -5.38
C ARG A 98 -0.05 0.06 -5.78
N THR A 99 0.11 1.11 -6.59
CA THR A 99 -1.03 1.89 -7.14
C THR A 99 -2.03 1.01 -7.88
N TRP A 100 -1.57 0.08 -8.73
CA TRP A 100 -2.46 -0.82 -9.45
C TRP A 100 -3.21 -1.79 -8.53
N VAL A 101 -2.50 -2.43 -7.57
CA VAL A 101 -3.13 -3.38 -6.64
C VAL A 101 -4.14 -2.67 -5.74
N ARG A 102 -3.86 -1.44 -5.29
CA ARG A 102 -4.80 -0.58 -4.56
C ARG A 102 -6.10 -0.35 -5.34
N ALA A 103 -5.99 0.15 -6.57
CA ALA A 103 -7.14 0.41 -7.42
C ALA A 103 -7.95 -0.87 -7.70
N LYS A 104 -7.25 -1.99 -7.94
CA LYS A 104 -7.91 -3.28 -8.17
C LYS A 104 -8.61 -3.79 -6.91
N TYR A 105 -7.94 -3.75 -5.76
CA TYR A 105 -8.53 -4.16 -4.49
C TYR A 105 -9.79 -3.36 -4.16
N GLN A 106 -9.74 -2.05 -4.37
CA GLN A 106 -10.90 -1.19 -4.17
C GLN A 106 -12.07 -1.62 -5.05
N ARG A 107 -11.86 -1.82 -6.36
CA ARG A 107 -12.91 -2.26 -7.28
C ARG A 107 -13.50 -3.63 -6.94
N GLU A 108 -12.66 -4.56 -6.52
CA GLU A 108 -13.06 -5.96 -6.25
C GLU A 108 -13.73 -6.14 -4.89
N THR A 109 -13.45 -5.26 -3.91
CA THR A 109 -13.89 -5.43 -2.51
C THR A 109 -14.86 -4.33 -2.05
N ILE A 110 -14.68 -3.09 -2.51
CA ILE A 110 -15.38 -1.90 -1.98
C ILE A 110 -16.34 -1.31 -3.01
N GLY A 111 -15.98 -1.37 -4.29
CA GLY A 111 -16.65 -0.71 -5.40
C GLY A 111 -15.79 0.40 -6.01
N ASN A 112 -16.40 1.32 -6.74
CA ASN A 112 -15.68 2.46 -7.29
C ASN A 112 -15.38 3.53 -6.21
N GLN A 113 -14.61 4.56 -6.56
CA GLN A 113 -14.29 5.67 -5.66
C GLN A 113 -15.52 6.34 -5.04
N GLN A 114 -16.60 6.51 -5.80
CA GLN A 114 -17.83 7.12 -5.27
C GLN A 114 -18.46 6.27 -4.17
N SER A 115 -18.51 4.94 -4.33
CA SER A 115 -18.98 4.03 -3.29
C SER A 115 -18.07 4.05 -2.06
N ALA A 116 -16.75 4.14 -2.25
CA ALA A 116 -15.80 4.24 -1.15
C ALA A 116 -16.00 5.54 -0.35
N ILE A 117 -16.13 6.69 -1.01
CA ILE A 117 -16.42 7.98 -0.37
C ILE A 117 -17.79 7.97 0.31
N GLN A 118 -18.82 7.38 -0.33
CA GLN A 118 -20.14 7.26 0.28
C GLN A 118 -20.08 6.45 1.59
N ARG A 119 -19.39 5.30 1.59
CA ARG A 119 -19.17 4.51 2.81
C ARG A 119 -18.36 5.30 3.84
N LEU A 120 -17.32 6.01 3.41
CA LEU A 120 -16.49 6.84 4.28
C LEU A 120 -17.35 7.84 5.06
N THR A 121 -18.27 8.56 4.40
CA THR A 121 -19.12 9.55 5.09
C THR A 121 -20.05 8.95 6.17
N GLN A 122 -20.33 7.66 6.09
CA GLN A 122 -21.16 6.92 7.04
C GLN A 122 -20.35 6.33 8.21
N GLU A 123 -19.03 6.24 8.09
CA GLU A 123 -18.15 5.73 9.13
C GLU A 123 -18.10 6.67 10.33
N ARG A 124 -17.89 6.09 11.52
CA ARG A 124 -17.70 6.82 12.77
C ARG A 124 -16.66 6.11 13.61
N TYR A 125 -15.94 6.86 14.43
CA TYR A 125 -15.10 6.29 15.46
C TYR A 125 -16.02 5.72 16.56
N GLN A 126 -16.00 4.41 16.73
CA GLN A 126 -16.88 3.70 17.65
C GLN A 126 -16.32 3.72 19.08
N PRO A 127 -17.16 3.58 20.12
CA PRO A 127 -16.68 3.56 21.51
C PRO A 127 -15.69 2.43 21.83
N TYR A 128 -15.69 1.36 21.04
CA TYR A 128 -14.82 0.19 21.18
C TYR A 128 -13.65 0.19 20.18
N ASP A 129 -13.53 1.21 19.35
CA ASP A 129 -12.38 1.32 18.45
C ASP A 129 -11.13 1.72 19.22
N THR A 130 -9.99 1.13 18.83
CA THR A 130 -8.67 1.72 19.03
C THR A 130 -8.27 2.50 17.77
N SER A 131 -7.28 3.37 17.88
CA SER A 131 -6.74 4.11 16.73
C SER A 131 -6.31 3.16 15.61
N ASP A 132 -5.74 1.99 15.94
CA ASP A 132 -5.36 0.96 14.97
C ASP A 132 -6.57 0.26 14.32
N THR A 133 -7.60 -0.13 15.10
CA THR A 133 -8.77 -0.82 14.52
C THR A 133 -9.60 0.11 13.65
N TYR A 134 -9.69 1.39 14.05
CA TYR A 134 -10.31 2.42 13.25
C TYR A 134 -9.52 2.67 11.96
N GLU A 135 -8.20 2.90 12.04
CA GLU A 135 -7.37 3.10 10.84
C GLU A 135 -7.49 1.92 9.87
N ALA A 136 -7.45 0.69 10.36
CA ALA A 136 -7.60 -0.51 9.53
C ALA A 136 -8.94 -0.58 8.78
N ARG A 137 -10.03 -0.05 9.37
CA ARG A 137 -11.35 0.01 8.73
C ARG A 137 -11.45 1.14 7.71
N ILE A 138 -10.81 2.27 7.98
CA ILE A 138 -10.90 3.47 7.15
C ILE A 138 -9.90 3.46 5.99
N ARG A 139 -8.67 3.00 6.18
CA ARG A 139 -7.61 2.97 5.14
C ARG A 139 -8.06 2.36 3.81
N PRO A 140 -8.80 1.24 3.78
CA PRO A 140 -9.30 0.67 2.53
C PRO A 140 -10.19 1.63 1.72
N LEU A 141 -10.95 2.51 2.39
CA LEU A 141 -11.84 3.49 1.74
C LEU A 141 -11.08 4.70 1.17
N LEU A 142 -9.80 4.84 1.52
CA LEU A 142 -8.94 5.98 1.17
C LEU A 142 -7.91 5.64 0.08
N LEU A 143 -7.91 4.43 -0.47
CA LEU A 143 -6.84 3.94 -1.36
C LEU A 143 -6.65 4.77 -2.65
N GLU A 144 -7.74 5.33 -3.21
CA GLU A 144 -7.73 6.23 -4.37
C GLU A 144 -7.82 7.72 -3.99
N VAL A 145 -7.72 8.06 -2.70
CA VAL A 145 -7.76 9.44 -2.20
C VAL A 145 -6.33 9.98 -2.08
N VAL A 146 -6.11 11.21 -2.53
CA VAL A 146 -4.82 11.89 -2.35
C VAL A 146 -4.64 12.30 -0.89
N ASP A 147 -3.42 12.17 -0.37
CA ASP A 147 -3.15 12.35 1.07
C ASP A 147 -3.54 13.75 1.60
N ASN A 148 -3.38 14.79 0.76
CA ASN A 148 -3.71 16.18 1.07
C ASN A 148 -5.16 16.57 0.73
N ASP A 149 -6.06 15.60 0.53
CA ASP A 149 -7.47 15.87 0.24
C ASP A 149 -8.17 16.48 1.48
N THR A 150 -8.43 17.79 1.39
CA THR A 150 -9.02 18.56 2.49
C THR A 150 -10.47 18.20 2.76
N GLN A 151 -11.21 17.73 1.75
CA GLN A 151 -12.61 17.31 1.91
C GLN A 151 -12.67 16.01 2.70
N VAL A 152 -11.84 15.04 2.33
CA VAL A 152 -11.75 13.77 3.03
C VAL A 152 -11.23 13.94 4.45
N LEU A 153 -10.22 14.79 4.65
CA LEU A 153 -9.77 15.16 5.99
C LEU A 153 -10.91 15.75 6.84
N GLY A 154 -11.79 16.55 6.23
CA GLY A 154 -13.02 17.05 6.87
C GLY A 154 -13.96 15.93 7.30
N PHE A 155 -14.17 14.92 6.46
CA PHE A 155 -14.96 13.74 6.81
C PHE A 155 -14.33 12.98 7.98
N LEU A 156 -13.03 12.70 7.94
CA LEU A 156 -12.32 12.00 9.02
C LEU A 156 -12.44 12.73 10.37
N LYS A 157 -12.30 14.06 10.38
CA LYS A 157 -12.52 14.88 11.58
C LYS A 157 -13.96 14.75 12.10
N SER A 158 -14.95 14.65 11.21
CA SER A 158 -16.37 14.47 11.59
C SER A 158 -16.71 13.07 12.11
N HIS A 159 -15.82 12.09 11.92
CA HIS A 159 -16.02 10.74 12.46
C HIS A 159 -15.76 10.68 13.96
N LEU A 160 -14.93 11.59 14.48
CA LEU A 160 -14.57 11.69 15.88
C LEU A 160 -15.67 12.39 16.68
N THR A 161 -15.81 12.02 17.94
CA THR A 161 -16.75 12.65 18.89
C THR A 161 -16.05 12.93 20.21
N GLY A 162 -16.61 13.83 21.02
CA GLY A 162 -16.08 14.17 22.35
C GLY A 162 -14.65 14.71 22.31
N ASP A 163 -13.81 14.22 23.22
CA ASP A 163 -12.43 14.69 23.40
C ASP A 163 -11.55 14.46 22.17
N PHE A 164 -11.76 13.35 21.45
CA PHE A 164 -11.05 13.07 20.19
C PHE A 164 -11.28 14.16 19.14
N TYR A 165 -12.53 14.65 19.03
CA TYR A 165 -12.84 15.74 18.09
C TYR A 165 -12.17 17.05 18.50
N ILE A 166 -12.22 17.39 19.79
CA ILE A 166 -11.63 18.63 20.31
C ILE A 166 -10.12 18.63 20.08
N TRP A 167 -9.46 17.52 20.41
CA TRP A 167 -8.02 17.40 20.27
C TRP A 167 -7.58 17.44 18.81
N MET A 168 -8.28 16.70 17.93
CA MET A 168 -7.98 16.71 16.49
C MET A 168 -8.16 18.10 15.87
N ARG A 169 -9.08 18.92 16.41
CA ARG A 169 -9.24 20.32 16.00
C ARG A 169 -8.07 21.20 16.45
N ILE A 170 -7.46 20.91 17.60
CA ILE A 170 -6.27 21.63 18.11
C ILE A 170 -5.02 21.21 17.34
N ALA A 171 -4.77 19.90 17.22
CA ALA A 171 -3.62 19.34 16.50
C ALA A 171 -3.62 19.79 15.04
N ASN A 172 -4.82 19.90 14.44
CA ASN A 172 -5.03 20.37 13.07
C ASN A 172 -4.08 19.73 12.05
N PRO A 173 -4.16 18.40 11.86
CA PRO A 173 -3.31 17.70 10.91
C PRO A 173 -3.47 18.28 9.50
N GLY A 174 -2.37 18.37 8.77
CA GLY A 174 -2.32 18.92 7.41
C GLY A 174 -2.76 17.96 6.31
N ASP A 175 -2.70 16.65 6.58
CA ASP A 175 -2.99 15.57 5.64
C ASP A 175 -3.56 14.34 6.36
N ILE A 176 -3.98 13.34 5.57
CA ILE A 176 -4.63 12.10 6.05
C ILE A 176 -3.65 11.25 6.89
N ASN A 177 -2.39 11.12 6.46
CA ASN A 177 -1.38 10.40 7.23
C ASN A 177 -1.10 11.04 8.59
N ALA A 178 -1.00 12.37 8.64
CA ALA A 178 -0.87 13.14 9.87
C ALA A 178 -2.09 12.94 10.77
N PHE A 179 -3.32 12.91 10.21
CA PHE A 179 -4.52 12.63 10.99
C PHE A 179 -4.43 11.30 11.74
N PHE A 180 -4.02 10.21 11.08
CA PHE A 180 -3.89 8.91 11.76
C PHE A 180 -2.72 8.87 12.74
N THR A 181 -1.64 9.60 12.46
CA THR A 181 -0.51 9.75 13.39
C THR A 181 -0.95 10.45 14.68
N GLU A 182 -1.65 11.57 14.55
CA GLU A 182 -2.21 12.33 15.66
C GLU A 182 -3.22 11.49 16.46
N LEU A 183 -4.09 10.73 15.78
CA LEU A 183 -5.05 9.84 16.43
C LEU A 183 -4.39 8.73 17.27
N LYS A 184 -3.19 8.29 16.89
CA LYS A 184 -2.41 7.28 17.62
C LYS A 184 -1.65 7.84 18.82
N ASN A 185 -1.43 9.16 18.86
CA ASN A 185 -0.71 9.84 19.93
C ASN A 185 -1.62 10.26 21.10
N MET A 186 -2.92 9.95 21.01
CA MET A 186 -3.92 10.19 22.06
C MET A 186 -4.08 8.97 22.96
#